data_AF-A0A0Q4G5N9-F1
#
_entry.id   AF-A0A0Q4G5N9-F1
#
_cell.length_a   1.000
_cell.length_b   1.000
_cell.length_c   1.000
_cell.angle_alpha   90.00
_cell.angle_beta   90.00
_cell.angle_gamma   90.00
#
_symmetry.space_group_name_H-M   'P 1'
#
loop_
_entity.id
_entity.type
_entity.pdbx_description
1 polymer ?
#
loop_
_entity_poly.entity_id
_entity_poly.type
_entity_poly.pdbx_seq_one_letter_code
_entity_poly.pdbx_strand_id
1 'polypeptide(L)'
;MPETYQAIKAKADQIGSEAYALVRRGIKGEPNCFYAMEGGRVVGHPFNLPGLPGNIASLVLQFGCRHMVWWRLPKEVADGAH
;
A
#
# COMPACT_ATOMS: atom_id res chain seq x y z
N MET A 1 -0.56 -11.74 9.25
CA MET A 1 -1.05 -11.25 7.96
C MET A 1 -0.29 -11.98 6.85
N PRO A 2 -0.53 -13.28 6.64
CA PRO A 2 0.14 -14.08 5.61
C PRO A 2 0.00 -13.53 4.17
N GLU A 3 -1.20 -13.14 3.74
CA GLU A 3 -1.44 -12.68 2.37
C GLU A 3 -0.76 -11.33 2.12
N THR A 4 -0.79 -10.44 3.12
CA THR A 4 -0.07 -9.17 3.07
C THR A 4 1.43 -9.38 2.96
N TYR A 5 1.99 -10.36 3.68
CA TYR A 5 3.40 -10.68 3.58
C TYR A 5 3.77 -11.24 2.20
N GLN A 6 2.92 -12.08 1.60
CA GLN A 6 3.14 -12.54 0.23
C GLN A 6 3.06 -11.40 -0.78
N ALA A 7 2.10 -10.47 -0.61
CA ALA A 7 2.01 -9.28 -1.47
C ALA A 7 3.26 -8.37 -1.36
N ILE A 8 3.86 -8.26 -0.16
CA ILE A 8 5.12 -7.55 0.04
C ILE A 8 6.27 -8.23 -0.72
N LYS A 9 6.38 -9.56 -0.65
CA LYS A 9 7.41 -10.30 -1.41
C LYS A 9 7.22 -10.13 -2.92
N ALA A 10 6.01 -10.31 -3.41
CA ALA A 10 5.68 -10.11 -4.81
C ALA A 10 6.01 -8.69 -5.29
N LYS A 11 5.84 -7.68 -4.42
CA LYS A 11 6.27 -6.32 -4.74
C LYS A 11 7.79 -6.18 -4.70
N ALA A 12 8.48 -6.81 -3.75
CA ALA A 12 9.93 -6.83 -3.69
C ALA A 12 10.55 -7.52 -4.91
N ASP A 13 9.89 -8.51 -5.50
CA ASP A 13 10.32 -9.11 -6.76
C ASP A 13 10.22 -8.12 -7.95
N GLN A 14 9.35 -7.11 -7.85
CA GLN A 14 9.18 -6.08 -8.88
C GLN A 14 10.11 -4.88 -8.72
N ILE A 15 10.28 -4.37 -7.48
CA ILE A 15 10.98 -3.10 -7.21
C ILE A 15 12.18 -3.28 -6.25
N GLY A 16 12.56 -4.51 -5.96
CA GLY A 16 13.67 -4.84 -5.07
C GLY A 16 13.46 -4.40 -3.62
N SER A 17 14.55 -4.01 -2.98
CA SER A 17 14.59 -3.64 -1.56
C SER A 17 13.77 -2.39 -1.22
N GLU A 18 13.40 -1.59 -2.23
CA GLU A 18 12.53 -0.42 -2.08
C GLU A 18 11.16 -0.79 -1.51
N ALA A 19 10.61 -1.96 -1.87
CA ALA A 19 9.33 -2.43 -1.33
C ALA A 19 9.36 -2.48 0.21
N TYR A 20 10.41 -3.05 0.79
CA TYR A 20 10.57 -3.11 2.24
C TYR A 20 10.80 -1.73 2.87
N ALA A 21 11.47 -0.82 2.15
CA ALA A 21 11.65 0.55 2.62
C ALA A 21 10.32 1.31 2.70
N LEU A 22 9.45 1.15 1.70
CA LEU A 22 8.10 1.74 1.70
C LEU A 22 7.24 1.17 2.83
N VAL A 23 7.29 -0.14 3.07
CA VAL A 23 6.57 -0.78 4.20
C VAL A 23 7.03 -0.17 5.52
N ARG A 24 8.33 -0.06 5.76
CA ARG A 24 8.87 0.54 6.99
C ARG A 24 8.45 2.00 7.17
N ARG A 25 8.46 2.79 6.10
CA ARG A 25 8.00 4.19 6.11
C ARG A 25 6.52 4.29 6.45
N GLY A 26 5.67 3.49 5.79
CA GLY A 26 4.24 3.42 6.10
C GLY A 26 3.96 3.04 7.55
N ILE A 27 4.66 2.04 8.09
CA ILE A 27 4.51 1.61 9.50
C ILE A 27 4.92 2.73 10.48
N LYS A 28 5.91 3.56 10.12
CA LYS A 28 6.32 4.73 10.91
C LYS A 28 5.32 5.90 10.85
N GLY A 29 4.22 5.76 10.11
CA GLY A 29 3.21 6.81 9.96
C GLY A 29 3.45 7.72 8.76
N GLU A 30 4.37 7.39 7.87
CA GLU A 30 4.57 8.19 6.66
C GLU A 30 3.46 7.91 5.64
N PRO A 31 2.67 8.93 5.25
CA PRO A 31 1.59 8.74 4.31
C PRO A 31 2.08 8.37 2.92
N ASN A 32 1.17 7.81 2.11
CA ASN A 32 1.41 7.49 0.69
C ASN A 32 2.57 6.50 0.44
N CYS A 33 2.98 5.73 1.45
CA CYS A 33 4.05 4.75 1.32
C CYS A 33 3.50 3.32 1.21
N PHE A 34 2.74 2.90 2.22
CA PHE A 34 2.21 1.55 2.34
C PHE A 34 1.03 1.53 3.31
N TYR A 35 -0.03 0.81 2.92
CA TYR A 35 -1.19 0.52 3.77
C TYR A 35 -1.71 -0.87 3.44
N ALA A 36 -2.05 -1.67 4.46
CA ALA A 36 -2.61 -3.00 4.27
C ALA A 36 -3.66 -3.31 5.32
N MET A 37 -4.63 -4.14 4.93
CA MET A 37 -5.61 -4.71 5.82
C MET A 37 -5.77 -6.21 5.54
N GLU A 38 -5.79 -7.04 6.59
CA GLU A 38 -6.02 -8.47 6.48
C GLU A 38 -6.73 -9.01 7.72
N GLY A 39 -7.91 -9.63 7.53
CA GLY A 39 -8.67 -10.24 8.62
C GLY A 39 -8.99 -9.28 9.76
N GLY A 40 -9.25 -8.01 9.45
CA GLY A 40 -9.52 -6.95 10.43
C GLY A 40 -8.27 -6.34 11.08
N ARG A 41 -7.05 -6.81 10.74
CA ARG A 41 -5.80 -6.17 11.17
C ARG A 41 -5.36 -5.16 10.12
N VAL A 42 -4.92 -3.98 10.57
CA VAL A 42 -4.46 -2.88 9.71
C VAL A 42 -3.00 -2.57 10.00
N VAL A 43 -2.20 -2.32 8.96
CA VAL A 43 -0.78 -1.96 9.07
C VAL A 43 -0.44 -0.86 8.06
N GLY A 44 0.41 0.08 8.48
CA GLY A 44 0.85 1.20 7.65
C GLY A 44 0.06 2.47 7.91
N HIS A 45 0.19 3.45 7.01
CA HIS A 45 -0.51 4.73 7.12
C HIS A 45 -1.41 4.94 5.90
N PRO A 46 -2.65 5.41 6.09
CA PRO A 46 -3.55 5.71 4.98
C PRO A 46 -2.95 6.69 3.97
N PHE A 47 -3.47 6.67 2.75
CA PHE A 47 -3.10 7.64 1.71
C PHE A 47 -3.86 8.94 1.93
N ASN A 48 -3.18 10.07 1.75
CA ASN A 48 -3.75 11.40 1.99
C ASN A 48 -4.44 11.95 0.73
N LEU A 49 -4.98 11.05 -0.09
CA LEU A 49 -5.65 11.43 -1.33
C LEU A 49 -7.09 11.85 -1.02
N PRO A 50 -7.53 13.04 -1.48
CA PRO A 50 -8.90 13.51 -1.23
C PRO A 50 -9.94 12.47 -1.65
N GLY A 51 -10.84 12.10 -0.74
CA GLY A 51 -11.94 11.15 -1.00
C GLY A 51 -11.55 9.66 -1.03
N LEU A 52 -10.26 9.32 -1.08
CA LEU A 52 -9.81 7.93 -1.20
C LEU A 52 -10.10 7.08 0.07
N PRO A 53 -9.83 7.55 1.30
CA PRO A 53 -10.02 6.71 2.49
C PRO A 53 -11.48 6.33 2.75
N GLY A 54 -12.42 7.27 2.55
CA GLY A 54 -13.85 7.06 2.80
C GLY A 54 -14.52 6.14 1.78
N ASN A 55 -14.18 6.30 0.50
CA ASN A 55 -14.73 5.47 -0.57
C ASN A 55 -14.25 4.02 -0.46
N ILE A 56 -12.98 3.84 -0.08
CA ILE A 56 -12.40 2.50 0.01
C ILE A 56 -12.86 1.78 1.27
N ALA A 57 -13.00 2.47 2.40
CA ALA A 57 -13.61 1.87 3.59
C ALA A 57 -15.03 1.35 3.28
N SER A 58 -15.81 2.14 2.51
CA SER A 58 -17.14 1.73 2.06
C SER A 58 -17.10 0.50 1.17
N LEU A 59 -16.20 0.46 0.17
CA LEU A 59 -16.04 -0.70 -0.73
C LEU A 59 -15.59 -1.96 0.01
N VAL A 60 -14.62 -1.82 0.91
CA VAL A 60 -14.10 -2.92 1.73
C VAL A 60 -15.20 -3.52 2.60
N LEU A 61 -16.06 -2.68 3.21
CA LEU A 61 -17.21 -3.14 3.99
C LEU A 61 -18.29 -3.76 3.10
N GLN A 62 -18.63 -3.11 1.99
CA GLN A 62 -19.71 -3.53 1.09
C GLN A 62 -19.43 -4.89 0.46
N PHE A 63 -18.19 -5.13 0.04
CA PHE A 63 -17.79 -6.36 -0.64
C PHE A 63 -17.14 -7.39 0.30
N GLY A 64 -17.05 -7.07 1.60
CA GLY A 64 -16.43 -7.96 2.59
C GLY A 64 -14.96 -8.27 2.27
N CYS A 65 -14.22 -7.30 1.70
CA CYS A 65 -12.82 -7.50 1.33
C CYS A 65 -12.00 -7.82 2.58
N ARG A 66 -11.56 -9.07 2.69
CA ARG A 66 -10.80 -9.54 3.85
C ARG A 66 -9.31 -9.23 3.76
N HIS A 67 -8.81 -8.88 2.57
CA HIS A 67 -7.42 -8.58 2.30
C HIS A 67 -7.29 -7.44 1.29
N MET A 68 -6.45 -6.46 1.59
CA MET A 68 -6.17 -5.31 0.73
C MET A 68 -4.75 -4.81 0.98
N VAL A 69 -4.03 -4.45 -0.08
CA VAL A 69 -2.69 -3.86 0.00
C VAL A 69 -2.59 -2.69 -0.97
N TRP A 70 -2.05 -1.57 -0.47
CA TRP A 70 -1.78 -0.37 -1.23
C TRP A 70 -0.31 0.01 -1.16
N TRP A 71 0.18 0.42 -2.32
CA TRP A 71 1.55 0.84 -2.53
C TRP A 71 1.58 2.28 -3.01
N ARG A 72 2.68 2.97 -2.71
CA ARG A 72 3.01 4.24 -3.34
C ARG A 72 2.84 4.14 -4.86
N LEU A 73 2.23 5.16 -5.47
CA LEU A 73 2.18 5.29 -6.92
C LEU A 73 3.62 5.33 -7.47
N PRO A 74 3.91 4.67 -8.61
CA PRO A 74 5.19 4.81 -9.28
C PRO A 74 5.50 6.30 -9.47
N LYS A 75 6.75 6.70 -9.22
CA LYS A 75 7.20 8.01 -9.68
C LYS A 75 7.21 7.92 -11.21
N GLU A 76 6.41 8.72 -11.91
CA GLU A 76 6.58 8.89 -13.35
C GLU A 76 8.06 9.25 -13.57
N VAL A 77 8.76 8.39 -14.29
CA VAL A 77 10.09 8.71 -14.79
C VAL A 77 9.82 9.75 -15.85
N ALA A 78 10.17 11.02 -15.59
CA ALA A 78 10.18 12.02 -16.63
C ALA A 78 11.19 11.55 -17.67
N ASP A 79 10.69 10.98 -18.76
CA ASP A 79 11.48 10.65 -19.94
C ASP A 79 12.00 11.97 -20.50
N GLY A 80 13.30 12.23 -20.32
CA GLY A 80 13.90 13.50 -20.72
C GLY A 80 15.31 13.73 -20.20
N ALA A 81 16.30 13.18 -20.90
CA ALA A 81 17.39 13.94 -21.53
C ALA A 81 18.47 12.99 -22.09
N HIS A 82 18.87 13.30 -23.33
CA HIS A 82 19.90 12.70 -24.17
C HIS A 82 21.27 12.52 -23.52
#